data_AF-A0A1L7LLM2-F1
#
_entry.id   AF-A0A1L7LLM2-F1
#
_cell.length_a   1.000
_cell.length_b   1.000
_cell.length_c   1.000
_cell.angle_alpha   90.00
_cell.angle_beta   90.00
_cell.angle_gamma   90.00
#
_symmetry.space_group_name_H-M   'P 1'
#
loop_
_entity.id
_entity.type
_entity.pdbx_description
1 polymer ?
#
loop_
_entity_poly.entity_id
_entity_poly.type
_entity_poly.pdbx_seq_one_letter_code
_entity_poly.pdbx_strand_id
1 'polypeptide(L)'
;MLLLWFLSPQSHPAWIKFTVFIIVLLFQAVILWLFRKEAFQAPEDRYFGLTEKLYSMTIFAAMGIYTKGIWAITPDTNPVWIKHVFLGLGLLILIAFFLYFAFKKVDERPDERFYADLAKAACLTLTLVLVCLMILSVITFFFPFILTAGMILIFGAAMILAFDIAFFLFEKRGA
;
A
#
# COMPACT_ATOMS: atom_id res chain seq x y z
N MET A 1 2.79 -24.19 -0.71
CA MET A 1 3.91 -24.06 0.26
C MET A 1 4.80 -25.31 0.27
N LEU A 2 4.27 -26.53 0.39
CA LEU A 2 5.04 -27.77 0.23
C LEU A 2 5.79 -27.85 -1.13
N LEU A 3 5.15 -27.41 -2.22
CA LEU A 3 5.78 -27.32 -3.55
C LEU A 3 6.96 -26.32 -3.60
N LEU A 4 6.88 -25.20 -2.88
CA LEU A 4 7.95 -24.18 -2.82
C LEU A 4 9.14 -24.64 -1.96
N TRP A 5 8.88 -25.47 -0.95
CA TRP A 5 9.95 -26.13 -0.18
C TRP A 5 10.75 -27.12 -1.04
N PHE A 6 10.08 -27.82 -1.97
CA PHE A 6 10.75 -28.69 -2.93
C PHE A 6 11.54 -27.92 -4.01
N LEU A 7 11.00 -26.78 -4.47
CA LEU A 7 11.60 -25.96 -5.54
C LEU A 7 12.73 -25.01 -5.06
N SER A 8 12.90 -24.80 -3.75
CA SER A 8 13.94 -23.90 -3.22
C SER A 8 15.30 -24.59 -3.10
N PRO A 9 16.41 -23.96 -3.57
CA PRO A 9 17.76 -24.49 -3.44
C PRO A 9 18.12 -24.84 -1.99
N GLN A 10 19.04 -25.78 -1.80
CA GLN A 10 19.56 -26.11 -0.47
C GLN A 10 20.36 -24.92 0.10
N SER A 11 20.02 -24.47 1.30
CA SER A 11 20.80 -23.46 2.02
C SER A 11 21.95 -24.14 2.76
N HIS A 12 23.14 -23.53 2.76
CA HIS A 12 24.24 -23.94 3.65
C HIS A 12 24.38 -22.90 4.76
N PRO A 13 24.19 -23.26 6.05
CA PRO A 13 23.79 -24.56 6.63
C PRO A 13 22.33 -24.98 6.37
N ALA A 14 22.08 -26.29 6.31
CA ALA A 14 20.78 -26.88 5.96
C ALA A 14 19.62 -26.52 6.92
N TRP A 15 19.96 -26.19 8.17
CA TRP A 15 18.99 -25.85 9.22
C TRP A 15 18.25 -24.53 8.94
N ILE A 16 18.86 -23.60 8.19
CA ILE A 16 18.25 -22.29 7.88
C ILE A 16 16.96 -22.47 7.08
N LYS A 17 16.94 -23.38 6.10
CA LYS A 17 15.76 -23.68 5.29
C LYS A 17 14.59 -24.16 6.15
N PHE A 18 14.84 -25.00 7.15
CA PHE A 18 13.82 -25.48 8.08
C PHE A 18 13.31 -24.36 8.98
N THR A 19 14.21 -23.56 9.54
CA THR A 19 13.84 -22.44 10.42
C THR A 19 12.98 -21.41 9.70
N VAL A 20 13.37 -21.02 8.48
CA VAL A 20 12.60 -20.07 7.66
C VAL A 20 11.22 -20.64 7.32
N PHE A 21 11.14 -21.93 6.98
CA PHE A 21 9.85 -22.57 6.66
C PHE A 21 8.91 -22.60 7.87
N ILE A 22 9.42 -22.92 9.06
CA ILE A 22 8.63 -22.92 10.30
C ILE A 22 8.12 -21.52 10.63
N ILE A 23 8.99 -20.50 10.51
CA ILE A 23 8.61 -19.10 10.76
C ILE A 23 7.50 -18.68 9.79
N VAL A 24 7.63 -19.00 8.51
CA VAL A 24 6.60 -18.68 7.49
C VAL A 24 5.29 -19.40 7.76
N LEU A 25 5.32 -20.67 8.18
CA LEU A 25 4.11 -21.41 8.55
C LEU A 25 3.43 -20.82 9.78
N LEU A 26 4.20 -20.44 10.81
CA LEU A 26 3.67 -19.79 12.01
C LEU A 26 3.06 -18.44 11.66
N PHE A 27 3.74 -17.64 10.84
CA PHE A 27 3.22 -16.36 10.38
C PHE A 27 1.91 -16.52 9.59
N GLN A 28 1.82 -17.51 8.70
CA GLN A 28 0.59 -17.84 7.98
C GLN A 28 -0.53 -18.33 8.90
N ALA A 29 -0.21 -19.15 9.90
CA ALA A 29 -1.19 -19.62 10.88
C ALA A 29 -1.76 -18.45 11.70
N VAL A 30 -0.91 -17.49 12.09
CA VAL A 30 -1.33 -16.26 12.77
C VAL A 30 -2.24 -15.44 11.87
N ILE A 31 -1.87 -15.25 10.60
CA ILE A 31 -2.71 -14.54 9.61
C ILE A 31 -4.07 -15.24 9.46
N LEU A 32 -4.10 -16.55 9.23
CA LEU A 32 -5.34 -17.32 9.07
C LEU A 32 -6.21 -17.27 10.34
N TRP A 33 -5.59 -17.24 11.53
CA TRP A 33 -6.32 -17.09 12.78
C TRP A 33 -6.94 -15.70 12.93
N LEU A 34 -6.22 -14.64 12.54
CA LEU A 34 -6.77 -13.28 12.50
C LEU A 34 -7.92 -13.18 11.49
N PHE A 35 -7.74 -13.70 10.28
CA PHE A 35 -8.80 -13.75 9.26
C PHE A 35 -10.03 -14.54 9.73
N ARG A 36 -9.83 -15.63 10.49
CA ARG A 36 -10.95 -16.38 11.08
C ARG A 36 -11.80 -15.49 11.98
N LYS A 37 -11.19 -14.64 12.84
CA LYS A 37 -11.94 -13.75 13.74
C LYS A 37 -12.82 -12.77 12.98
N GLU A 38 -12.35 -12.24 11.86
CA GLU A 38 -13.12 -11.27 11.08
C GLU A 38 -14.13 -11.92 10.13
N ALA A 39 -13.87 -13.14 9.66
CA ALA A 39 -14.79 -13.89 8.80
C ALA A 39 -16.13 -14.21 9.51
N PHE A 40 -16.11 -14.43 10.84
CA PHE A 40 -17.28 -14.77 11.65
C PHE A 40 -18.06 -13.56 12.21
N GLN A 41 -17.77 -12.33 11.78
CA GLN A 41 -18.65 -11.19 12.11
C GLN A 41 -19.98 -11.30 11.35
N ALA A 42 -21.09 -11.02 12.03
CA ALA A 42 -22.43 -11.06 11.43
C ALA A 42 -22.49 -10.13 10.20
N PRO A 43 -23.19 -10.53 9.11
CA PRO A 43 -23.24 -9.75 7.88
C PRO A 43 -23.91 -8.37 8.05
N GLU A 44 -24.72 -8.17 9.09
CA GLU A 44 -25.40 -6.89 9.38
C GLU A 44 -24.46 -5.77 9.86
N ASP A 45 -23.30 -6.08 10.46
CA ASP A 45 -22.37 -5.07 10.98
C ASP A 45 -21.35 -4.57 9.94
N ARG A 46 -21.32 -5.15 8.74
CA ARG A 46 -20.36 -4.79 7.67
C ARG A 46 -20.98 -3.80 6.69
N TYR A 47 -21.38 -2.64 7.20
CA TYR A 47 -21.75 -1.53 6.33
C TYR A 47 -20.51 -1.00 5.61
N PHE A 48 -20.56 -0.92 4.28
CA PHE A 48 -19.48 -0.37 3.46
C PHE A 48 -19.91 0.99 2.96
N GLY A 49 -19.48 2.03 3.67
CA GLY A 49 -19.82 3.41 3.38
C GLY A 49 -18.92 4.07 2.35
N LEU A 50 -19.19 5.35 2.14
CA LEU A 50 -18.50 6.19 1.17
C LEU A 50 -17.05 6.43 1.58
N THR A 51 -16.84 6.64 2.88
CA THR A 51 -15.53 6.82 3.50
C THR A 51 -14.66 5.58 3.33
N GLU A 52 -15.18 4.39 3.62
CA GLU A 52 -14.44 3.13 3.45
C GLU A 52 -14.10 2.87 1.99
N LYS A 53 -14.99 3.26 1.06
CA LYS A 53 -14.70 3.22 -0.37
C LYS A 53 -13.53 4.12 -0.74
N LEU A 54 -13.53 5.36 -0.27
CA LEU A 54 -12.44 6.29 -0.51
C LEU A 54 -11.11 5.73 0.01
N TYR A 55 -11.05 5.30 1.28
CA TYR A 55 -9.83 4.72 1.88
C TYR A 55 -9.35 3.47 1.15
N SER A 56 -10.27 2.56 0.79
CA SER A 56 -9.90 1.35 0.06
C SER A 56 -9.26 1.71 -1.27
N MET A 57 -9.86 2.65 -2.02
CA MET A 57 -9.34 3.11 -3.30
C MET A 57 -7.96 3.78 -3.15
N THR A 58 -7.79 4.70 -2.21
CA THR A 58 -6.53 5.42 -2.02
C THR A 58 -5.41 4.51 -1.51
N ILE A 59 -5.69 3.57 -0.61
CA ILE A 59 -4.72 2.57 -0.13
C ILE A 59 -4.25 1.68 -1.27
N PHE A 60 -5.17 1.12 -2.09
CA PHE A 60 -4.75 0.28 -3.22
C PHE A 60 -3.99 1.08 -4.29
N ALA A 61 -4.38 2.34 -4.52
CA ALA A 61 -3.62 3.24 -5.40
C ALA A 61 -2.22 3.52 -4.87
N ALA A 62 -2.08 3.84 -3.58
CA ALA A 62 -0.80 4.08 -2.92
C ALA A 62 0.09 2.83 -2.98
N MET A 63 -0.45 1.65 -2.67
CA MET A 63 0.27 0.38 -2.79
C MET A 63 0.70 0.09 -4.23
N GLY A 64 -0.14 0.36 -5.22
CA GLY A 64 0.18 0.18 -6.64
C GLY A 64 1.33 1.09 -7.09
N ILE A 65 1.24 2.38 -6.75
CA ILE A 65 2.28 3.39 -7.04
C ILE A 65 3.58 3.02 -6.32
N TYR A 66 3.51 2.64 -5.05
CA TYR A 66 4.66 2.21 -4.26
C TYR A 66 5.34 0.96 -4.87
N THR A 67 4.54 -0.04 -5.25
CA THR A 67 5.04 -1.26 -5.91
C THR A 67 5.74 -0.92 -7.22
N LYS A 68 5.18 0.01 -8.02
CA LYS A 68 5.83 0.48 -9.25
C LYS A 68 7.13 1.25 -8.96
N GLY A 69 7.16 2.04 -7.88
CA GLY A 69 8.35 2.72 -7.39
C GLY A 69 9.47 1.76 -7.01
N ILE A 70 9.15 0.72 -6.21
CA ILE A 70 10.07 -0.39 -5.88
C ILE A 70 10.57 -1.05 -7.15
N TRP A 71 9.69 -1.35 -8.11
CA TRP A 71 10.08 -1.99 -9.36
C TRP A 71 11.10 -1.18 -10.14
N ALA A 72 10.99 0.15 -10.12
CA ALA A 72 11.94 1.04 -10.80
C ALA A 72 13.32 1.12 -10.11
N ILE A 73 13.39 1.01 -8.77
CA ILE A 73 14.67 1.12 -8.03
C ILE A 73 15.36 -0.22 -7.77
N THR A 74 14.61 -1.32 -7.73
CA THR A 74 15.15 -2.64 -7.39
C THR A 74 16.02 -3.11 -8.56
N PRO A 75 17.27 -3.55 -8.35
CA PRO A 75 18.09 -4.10 -9.42
C PRO A 75 17.52 -5.44 -9.92
N ASP A 76 17.91 -5.86 -11.12
CA ASP A 76 17.42 -7.11 -11.70
C ASP A 76 17.97 -8.34 -10.97
N THR A 77 17.12 -9.35 -10.81
CA THR A 77 17.49 -10.64 -10.24
C THR A 77 18.22 -11.51 -11.26
N ASN A 78 18.90 -12.56 -10.81
CA ASN A 78 19.35 -13.63 -11.69
C ASN A 78 18.54 -14.91 -11.40
N PRO A 79 17.61 -15.33 -12.28
CA PRO A 79 17.30 -14.79 -13.61
C PRO A 79 16.40 -13.52 -13.59
N VAL A 80 16.56 -12.68 -14.63
CA VAL A 80 15.98 -11.32 -14.72
C VAL A 80 14.45 -11.31 -14.73
N TRP A 81 13.84 -12.26 -15.42
CA TRP A 81 12.39 -12.30 -15.62
C TRP A 81 11.59 -12.49 -14.32
N ILE A 82 12.18 -13.10 -13.28
CA ILE A 82 11.48 -13.39 -12.01
C ILE A 82 10.99 -12.11 -11.35
N LYS A 83 11.85 -11.08 -11.26
CA LYS A 83 11.49 -9.77 -10.71
C LYS A 83 10.28 -9.18 -11.43
N HIS A 84 10.31 -9.15 -12.76
CA HIS A 84 9.25 -8.55 -13.56
C HIS A 84 7.93 -9.32 -13.45
N VAL A 85 7.99 -10.65 -13.42
CA VAL A 85 6.80 -11.49 -13.24
C VAL A 85 6.19 -11.28 -11.85
N PHE A 86 7.01 -11.31 -10.79
CA PHE A 86 6.52 -11.16 -9.43
C PHE A 86 5.93 -9.77 -9.16
N LEU A 87 6.66 -8.70 -9.48
CA LEU A 87 6.20 -7.32 -9.29
C LEU A 87 5.06 -6.97 -10.25
N GLY A 88 5.10 -7.48 -11.49
CA GLY A 88 4.02 -7.30 -12.47
C GLY A 88 2.72 -7.97 -12.05
N LEU A 89 2.77 -9.21 -11.57
CA LEU A 89 1.61 -9.94 -11.09
C LEU A 89 1.04 -9.29 -9.81
N GLY A 90 1.91 -8.89 -8.88
CA GLY A 90 1.49 -8.13 -7.70
C GLY A 90 0.77 -6.82 -8.07
N LEU A 91 1.31 -6.07 -9.02
CA LEU A 91 0.70 -4.83 -9.50
C LEU A 91 -0.64 -5.07 -10.21
N LEU A 92 -0.76 -6.16 -10.99
CA LEU A 92 -2.03 -6.55 -11.62
C LEU A 92 -3.11 -6.83 -10.57
N ILE A 93 -2.78 -7.58 -9.52
CA ILE A 93 -3.70 -7.85 -8.40
C ILE A 93 -4.15 -6.54 -7.74
N LEU A 94 -3.22 -5.61 -7.47
CA LEU A 94 -3.53 -4.32 -6.87
C LEU A 94 -4.48 -3.49 -7.75
N ILE A 95 -4.25 -3.46 -9.07
CA ILE A 95 -5.15 -2.80 -10.02
C ILE A 95 -6.54 -3.46 -10.01
N ALA A 96 -6.61 -4.78 -9.97
CA ALA A 96 -7.88 -5.50 -9.93
C ALA A 96 -8.69 -5.13 -8.67
N PHE A 97 -8.04 -5.08 -7.49
CA PHE A 97 -8.69 -4.63 -6.26
C PHE A 97 -9.10 -3.16 -6.32
N PHE A 98 -8.22 -2.28 -6.81
CA PHE A 98 -8.55 -0.86 -6.99
C PHE A 98 -9.79 -0.68 -7.86
N LEU A 99 -9.84 -1.34 -9.01
CA LEU A 99 -11.00 -1.29 -9.92
C LEU A 99 -12.25 -1.88 -9.27
N TYR A 100 -12.12 -3.01 -8.55
CA TYR A 100 -13.23 -3.60 -7.82
C TYR A 100 -13.87 -2.60 -6.85
N PHE A 101 -13.06 -1.94 -6.01
CA PHE A 101 -13.58 -0.95 -5.06
C PHE A 101 -14.06 0.33 -5.75
N ALA A 102 -13.42 0.76 -6.84
CA ALA A 102 -13.87 1.91 -7.62
C ALA A 102 -15.28 1.71 -8.20
N PHE A 103 -15.54 0.53 -8.77
CA PHE A 103 -16.84 0.18 -9.35
C PHE A 103 -17.87 -0.32 -8.33
N LYS A 104 -17.46 -0.70 -7.12
CA LYS A 104 -18.38 -1.07 -6.05
C LYS A 104 -19.32 0.10 -5.75
N LYS A 105 -20.63 -0.14 -5.89
CA LYS A 105 -21.66 0.86 -5.58
C LYS A 105 -21.77 1.02 -4.06
N VAL A 106 -22.05 2.25 -3.65
CA VAL A 106 -22.29 2.66 -2.27
C VAL A 106 -23.56 3.50 -2.28
N ASP A 107 -24.48 3.21 -1.37
CA ASP A 107 -25.79 3.88 -1.31
C ASP A 107 -25.74 5.23 -0.56
N GLU A 108 -24.68 5.44 0.24
CA GLU A 108 -24.37 6.71 0.89
C GLU A 108 -24.06 7.82 -0.11
N ARG A 109 -24.64 9.00 0.14
CA ARG A 109 -24.35 10.21 -0.62
C ARG A 109 -23.34 11.07 0.16
N PRO A 110 -22.39 11.72 -0.54
CA PRO A 110 -21.48 12.64 0.10
C PRO A 110 -22.24 13.87 0.63
N ASP A 111 -22.10 14.12 1.92
CA ASP A 111 -22.61 15.34 2.56
C ASP A 111 -21.62 16.51 2.41
N GLU A 112 -22.08 17.74 2.63
CA GLU A 112 -21.22 18.95 2.57
C GLU A 112 -20.02 18.85 3.51
N ARG A 113 -20.20 18.23 4.68
CA ARG A 113 -19.13 18.01 5.66
C ARG A 113 -18.05 17.06 5.12
N PHE A 114 -18.45 15.98 4.44
CA PHE A 114 -17.51 15.06 3.81
C PHE A 114 -16.62 15.80 2.80
N TYR A 115 -17.21 16.65 1.96
CA TYR A 115 -16.46 17.47 1.01
C TYR A 115 -15.52 18.48 1.71
N ALA A 116 -15.96 19.11 2.80
CA ALA A 116 -15.14 20.04 3.56
C ALA A 116 -13.92 19.35 4.18
N ASP A 117 -14.10 18.16 4.76
CA ASP A 117 -13.00 17.39 5.35
C ASP A 117 -12.06 16.82 4.28
N LEU A 118 -12.61 16.39 3.13
CA LEU A 118 -11.85 15.98 1.96
C LEU A 118 -10.97 17.13 1.43
N ALA A 119 -11.54 18.33 1.31
CA ALA A 119 -10.83 19.52 0.85
C ALA A 119 -9.73 19.94 1.85
N LYS A 120 -10.00 19.89 3.16
CA LYS A 120 -8.97 20.16 4.18
C LYS A 120 -7.82 19.17 4.12
N ALA A 121 -8.10 17.87 3.96
CA ALA A 121 -7.08 16.84 3.81
C ALA A 121 -6.23 17.06 2.54
N ALA A 122 -6.88 17.38 1.42
CA ALA A 122 -6.20 17.69 0.16
C ALA A 122 -5.32 18.95 0.27
N CYS A 123 -5.82 20.01 0.89
CA CYS A 123 -5.05 21.24 1.11
C CYS A 123 -3.84 21.00 2.03
N LEU A 124 -4.02 20.28 3.15
CA LEU A 124 -2.92 19.95 4.06
C LEU A 124 -1.83 19.16 3.34
N THR A 125 -2.21 18.12 2.60
CA THR A 125 -1.26 17.28 1.88
C THR A 125 -0.56 18.03 0.75
N LEU A 126 -1.26 18.91 0.04
CA LEU A 126 -0.64 19.81 -0.93
C LEU A 126 0.41 20.72 -0.25
N THR A 127 0.07 21.33 0.88
CA THR A 127 1.04 22.15 1.64
C THR A 127 2.23 21.31 2.09
N LEU A 128 2.01 20.08 2.55
CA LEU A 128 3.07 19.17 2.97
C LEU A 128 4.00 18.83 1.80
N VAL A 129 3.44 18.51 0.62
CA VAL A 129 4.22 18.29 -0.61
C VAL A 129 5.08 19.50 -0.94
N LEU A 130 4.50 20.71 -0.93
CA LEU A 130 5.24 21.94 -1.22
C LEU A 130 6.40 22.16 -0.25
N VAL A 131 6.16 21.98 1.06
CA VAL A 131 7.20 22.10 2.09
C VAL A 131 8.30 21.06 1.89
N CYS A 132 7.95 19.79 1.63
CA CYS A 132 8.92 18.74 1.34
C CYS A 132 9.77 19.08 0.11
N LEU A 133 9.16 19.59 -0.96
CA LEU A 133 9.89 19.99 -2.17
C LEU A 133 10.79 21.21 -1.93
N MET A 134 10.37 22.18 -1.11
CA MET A 134 11.22 23.31 -0.72
C MET A 134 12.43 22.84 0.09
N ILE A 135 12.23 21.95 1.07
CA ILE A 135 13.32 21.36 1.85
C ILE A 135 14.26 20.59 0.93
N LEU A 136 13.72 19.77 0.03
CA LEU A 136 14.51 19.01 -0.94
C LEU A 136 15.37 19.93 -1.80
N SER A 137 14.80 21.05 -2.28
CA SER A 137 15.53 22.06 -3.05
C SER A 137 16.71 22.65 -2.27
N VAL A 138 16.52 22.96 -0.98
CA VAL A 138 17.61 23.47 -0.12
C VAL A 138 18.69 22.41 0.04
N ILE A 139 18.32 21.15 0.28
CA ILE A 139 19.27 20.05 0.41
C ILE A 139 20.06 19.86 -0.89
N THR A 140 19.38 19.85 -2.06
CA THR A 140 20.06 19.69 -3.36
C THR A 140 21.08 20.78 -3.67
N PHE A 141 20.88 21.97 -3.10
CA PHE A 141 21.82 23.08 -3.27
C PHE A 141 23.18 22.80 -2.61
N PHE A 142 23.17 22.15 -1.44
CA PHE A 142 24.39 21.78 -0.71
C PHE A 142 24.93 20.39 -1.09
N PHE A 143 24.04 19.45 -1.41
CA PHE A 143 24.37 18.07 -1.72
C PHE A 143 23.66 17.65 -3.02
N PRO A 144 24.34 17.70 -4.17
CA PRO A 144 23.74 17.27 -5.43
C PRO A 144 23.43 15.78 -5.36
N PHE A 145 22.18 15.41 -5.62
CA PHE A 145 21.73 14.02 -5.68
C PHE A 145 20.87 13.80 -6.93
N ILE A 146 20.79 12.56 -7.40
CA ILE A 146 20.00 12.17 -8.57
C ILE A 146 18.64 11.66 -8.10
N LEU A 147 17.57 12.38 -8.46
CA LEU A 147 16.20 11.96 -8.16
C LEU A 147 15.70 11.00 -9.25
N THR A 148 15.64 9.70 -8.93
CA THR A 148 15.14 8.69 -9.87
C THR A 148 13.60 8.66 -9.88
N ALA A 149 13.00 8.21 -10.99
CA ALA A 149 11.55 8.08 -11.10
C ALA A 149 10.94 7.21 -9.99
N GLY A 150 11.63 6.15 -9.58
CA GLY A 150 11.17 5.27 -8.50
C GLY A 150 11.12 5.97 -7.13
N MET A 151 12.07 6.86 -6.83
CA MET A 151 12.05 7.67 -5.61
C MET A 151 10.84 8.62 -5.58
N ILE A 152 10.51 9.23 -6.72
CA ILE A 152 9.35 10.12 -6.84
C ILE A 152 8.04 9.35 -6.62
N LEU A 153 7.92 8.15 -7.19
CA LEU A 153 6.74 7.30 -7.02
C LEU A 153 6.57 6.86 -5.56
N ILE A 154 7.66 6.46 -4.89
CA ILE A 154 7.63 6.11 -3.46
C ILE A 154 7.21 7.30 -2.62
N PHE A 155 7.76 8.49 -2.89
CA PHE A 155 7.33 9.71 -2.22
C PHE A 155 5.85 10.00 -2.47
N GLY A 156 5.38 9.93 -3.71
CA GLY A 156 3.97 10.12 -4.06
C GLY A 156 3.05 9.16 -3.33
N ALA A 157 3.39 7.87 -3.26
CA ALA A 157 2.63 6.89 -2.48
C ALA A 157 2.57 7.24 -0.99
N ALA A 158 3.68 7.70 -0.40
CA ALA A 158 3.71 8.16 0.98
C ALA A 158 2.81 9.40 1.21
N MET A 159 2.73 10.31 0.23
CA MET A 159 1.84 11.47 0.30
C MET A 159 0.35 11.10 0.21
N ILE A 160 0.00 10.06 -0.56
CA ILE A 160 -1.37 9.52 -0.59
C ILE A 160 -1.74 8.92 0.77
N LEU A 161 -0.83 8.18 1.41
CA LEU A 161 -1.07 7.68 2.76
C LEU A 161 -1.17 8.81 3.80
N ALA A 162 -0.37 9.87 3.66
CA ALA A 162 -0.49 11.05 4.50
C ALA A 162 -1.86 11.74 4.32
N PHE A 163 -2.41 11.71 3.10
CA PHE A 163 -3.75 12.18 2.80
C PHE A 163 -4.81 11.34 3.50
N ASP A 164 -4.72 10.02 3.45
CA ASP A 164 -5.65 9.14 4.15
C ASP A 164 -5.63 9.39 5.66
N ILE A 165 -4.43 9.53 6.24
CA ILE A 165 -4.29 9.85 7.67
C ILE A 165 -4.90 11.22 8.00
N ALA A 166 -4.64 12.25 7.18
CA ALA A 166 -5.19 13.58 7.40
C ALA A 166 -6.72 13.58 7.30
N PHE A 167 -7.27 12.91 6.30
CA PHE A 167 -8.71 12.76 6.10
C PHE A 167 -9.36 12.06 7.31
N PHE A 168 -8.76 10.97 7.78
CA PHE A 168 -9.23 10.25 8.98
C PHE A 168 -9.23 11.10 10.25
N LEU A 169 -8.20 11.93 10.42
CA LEU A 169 -8.12 12.82 11.57
C LEU A 169 -9.17 13.93 11.52
N PHE A 170 -9.49 14.46 10.33
CA PHE A 170 -10.52 15.50 10.18
C PHE A 170 -11.92 14.94 10.34
N GLU A 171 -12.20 13.79 9.73
CA GLU A 171 -13.48 13.10 9.82
C GLU A 171 -13.85 12.78 11.27
N LYS A 172 -12.91 12.21 12.05
CA LYS A 172 -13.12 11.90 13.47
C LYS A 172 -13.29 13.13 14.37
N ARG A 173 -12.66 14.26 14.04
CA ARG A 173 -12.71 15.48 14.86
C ARG A 173 -13.96 16.31 14.64
N GLY A 174 -14.63 16.15 13.51
CA GLY A 174 -15.91 16.80 13.28
C GLY A 174 -17.10 16.10 13.94
N ALA A 175 -16.93 14.83 14.39
CA ALA A 175 -18.01 13.95 14.82
C ALA A 175 -18.47 14.23 16.25
#